data_AF-A0A2K3QFC2-F1
#
_entry.id   AF-A0A2K3QFC2-F1
#
_cell.length_a   1.000
_cell.length_b   1.000
_cell.length_c   1.000
_cell.angle_alpha   90.00
_cell.angle_beta   90.00
_cell.angle_gamma   90.00
#
_symmetry.space_group_name_H-M   'P 1'
#
loop_
_entity.id
_entity.type
_entity.pdbx_description
1 polymer ?
#
loop_
_entity_poly.entity_id
_entity_poly.type
_entity_poly.pdbx_seq_one_letter_code
_entity_poly.pdbx_strand_id
1 'polypeptide(L)'
;MDSAILPDISLSEVDFHETSFFQTPTSTSPIPQLPTPPEVLSARQYTYQYVIKFEDRNLVVKFGRPPAVDLEEALALRAAKHAFPNNEVHVPELYGWRVLDGQNFIYMSRISGSTLQDASQSLSYLRREGVNLGPACSSFTRVKPFLGFLSRNDLLSHTEISFQIHATSTFTHGDLNRGNIIISGTPGLRKIVGIVDWEQAGRYPDYWEYCKALIAEPYDEEWRAAHWVEIAVQCYDDEWTAFSEYWSWRCP
;
A
#
# COMPACT_ATOMS: atom_id res chain seq x y z
N MET A 1 10.14 17.43 -6.06
CA MET A 1 11.58 17.13 -6.16
C MET A 1 11.85 16.59 -7.57
N ASP A 2 13.10 16.47 -7.99
CA ASP A 2 13.44 16.16 -9.39
C ASP A 2 12.79 14.86 -9.88
N SER A 3 12.39 14.84 -11.16
CA SER A 3 11.94 13.63 -11.89
C SER A 3 13.00 12.52 -11.92
N ALA A 4 14.22 12.80 -11.45
CA ALA A 4 15.36 11.89 -11.38
C ALA A 4 15.29 10.82 -10.27
N ILE A 5 14.23 10.78 -9.44
CA ILE A 5 14.11 9.84 -8.31
C ILE A 5 13.16 8.67 -8.59
N LEU A 6 12.24 8.82 -9.55
CA LEU A 6 11.38 7.71 -9.94
C LEU A 6 12.12 6.81 -10.94
N PRO A 7 12.22 5.50 -10.64
CA PRO A 7 12.87 4.53 -11.53
C PRO A 7 12.23 4.47 -12.93
N ASP A 8 13.03 4.16 -13.96
CA ASP A 8 12.53 3.94 -15.32
C ASP A 8 11.89 2.56 -15.45
N ILE A 9 10.56 2.52 -15.47
CA ILE A 9 9.77 1.27 -15.57
C ILE A 9 9.85 0.59 -16.95
N SER A 10 10.52 1.21 -17.95
CA SER A 10 10.79 0.54 -19.23
C SER A 10 11.89 -0.53 -19.13
N LEU A 11 12.68 -0.51 -18.05
CA LEU A 11 13.72 -1.49 -17.79
C LEU A 11 13.11 -2.83 -17.35
N SER A 12 13.54 -3.93 -17.96
CA SER A 12 13.08 -5.27 -17.60
C SER A 12 13.70 -5.80 -16.31
N GLU A 13 14.75 -5.16 -15.81
CA GLU A 13 15.50 -5.60 -14.63
C GLU A 13 16.13 -4.39 -13.94
N VAL A 14 15.85 -4.24 -12.65
CA VAL A 14 16.42 -3.18 -11.80
C VAL A 14 16.70 -3.74 -10.41
N ASP A 15 17.89 -3.42 -9.90
CA ASP A 15 18.31 -3.66 -8.52
C ASP A 15 18.67 -2.33 -7.85
N PHE A 16 18.13 -2.11 -6.65
CA PHE A 16 18.42 -0.95 -5.84
C PHE A 16 19.47 -1.30 -4.79
N HIS A 17 20.75 -1.32 -5.18
CA HIS A 17 21.86 -1.72 -4.33
C HIS A 17 22.05 -0.83 -3.07
N GLU A 18 21.44 0.35 -3.03
CA GLU A 18 21.40 1.21 -1.86
C GLU A 18 20.45 0.71 -0.75
N THR A 19 19.64 -0.31 -1.01
CA THR A 19 18.62 -0.81 -0.08
C THR A 19 19.17 -1.80 0.93
N SER A 20 18.45 -1.98 2.04
CA SER A 20 18.89 -2.83 3.15
C SER A 20 19.17 -4.29 2.74
N PHE A 21 18.47 -4.80 1.72
CA PHE A 21 18.68 -6.15 1.19
C PHE A 21 20.11 -6.36 0.70
N PHE A 22 20.65 -5.45 -0.10
CA PHE A 22 21.98 -5.59 -0.69
C PHE A 22 23.10 -5.14 0.27
N GLN A 23 22.78 -4.32 1.27
CA GLN A 23 23.73 -3.84 2.27
C GLN A 23 23.98 -4.81 3.43
N THR A 24 23.15 -5.85 3.57
CA THR A 24 23.25 -6.82 4.67
C THR A 24 23.92 -8.10 4.17
N PRO A 25 25.20 -8.37 4.49
CA PRO A 25 25.88 -9.58 4.04
C PRO A 25 25.20 -10.83 4.61
N THR A 26 25.12 -11.90 3.83
CA THR A 26 24.69 -13.21 4.34
C THR A 26 25.91 -14.08 4.64
N SER A 27 25.71 -15.16 5.40
CA SER A 27 26.76 -16.15 5.68
C SER A 27 27.30 -16.82 4.41
N THR A 28 26.58 -16.74 3.29
CA THR A 28 26.86 -17.45 2.04
C THR A 28 27.22 -16.52 0.86
N SER A 29 26.93 -15.22 0.93
CA SER A 29 27.31 -14.27 -0.12
C SER A 29 27.63 -12.88 0.45
N PRO A 30 28.76 -12.26 0.06
CA PRO A 30 29.09 -10.89 0.46
C PRO A 30 28.16 -9.84 -0.17
N ILE A 31 27.48 -10.16 -1.27
CA ILE A 31 26.44 -9.32 -1.89
C ILE A 31 25.22 -10.21 -2.15
N PRO A 32 24.12 -10.06 -1.37
CA PRO A 32 22.89 -10.80 -1.60
C PRO A 32 22.34 -10.57 -3.00
N GLN A 33 21.67 -11.58 -3.56
CA GLN A 33 21.03 -11.51 -4.87
C GLN A 33 19.54 -11.78 -4.72
N LEU A 34 18.71 -11.04 -5.47
CA LEU A 34 17.28 -11.28 -5.51
C LEU A 34 17.02 -12.64 -6.21
N PRO A 35 16.02 -13.41 -5.76
CA PRO A 35 15.68 -14.67 -6.41
C PRO A 35 15.20 -14.40 -7.83
N THR A 36 15.69 -15.18 -8.77
CA THR A 36 15.32 -15.10 -10.18
C THR A 36 13.83 -15.44 -10.37
N PRO A 37 13.17 -14.95 -11.43
CA PRO A 37 11.77 -15.30 -11.68
C PRO A 37 11.49 -16.81 -11.70
N PRO A 38 12.33 -17.69 -12.31
CA PRO A 38 12.14 -19.14 -12.21
C PRO A 38 12.19 -19.66 -10.77
N GLU A 39 13.09 -19.14 -9.93
CA GLU A 39 13.13 -19.50 -8.50
C GLU A 39 11.86 -19.08 -7.77
N VAL A 40 11.37 -17.85 -8.00
CA VAL A 40 10.11 -17.36 -7.42
C VAL A 40 8.93 -18.24 -7.84
N LEU A 41 8.83 -18.58 -9.13
CA LEU A 41 7.77 -19.43 -9.65
C LEU A 41 7.86 -20.86 -9.09
N SER A 42 9.07 -21.39 -8.89
CA SER A 42 9.29 -22.71 -8.31
C SER A 42 8.94 -22.78 -6.82
N ALA A 43 9.07 -21.67 -6.09
CA ALA A 43 8.72 -21.55 -4.67
C ALA A 43 7.19 -21.50 -4.43
N ARG A 44 6.37 -21.45 -5.49
CA ARG A 44 4.92 -21.34 -5.39
C ARG A 44 4.30 -22.63 -4.82
N GLN A 45 3.84 -22.57 -3.57
CA GLN A 45 3.18 -23.70 -2.88
C GLN A 45 1.68 -23.84 -3.24
N TYR A 46 1.33 -23.82 -4.53
CA TYR A 46 -0.04 -24.03 -5.05
C TYR A 46 -1.10 -22.99 -4.63
N THR A 47 -0.71 -21.82 -4.11
CA THR A 47 -1.66 -20.75 -3.81
C THR A 47 -1.96 -19.91 -5.06
N TYR A 48 -3.19 -19.40 -5.16
CA TYR A 48 -3.59 -18.37 -6.13
C TYR A 48 -3.07 -16.98 -5.77
N GLN A 49 -2.22 -16.87 -4.74
CA GLN A 49 -1.69 -15.60 -4.29
C GLN A 49 -0.57 -15.15 -5.23
N TYR A 50 -0.69 -13.91 -5.70
CA TYR A 50 0.34 -13.20 -6.46
C TYR A 50 1.54 -12.79 -5.59
N VAL A 51 1.72 -13.40 -4.41
CA VAL A 51 2.70 -12.99 -3.39
C VAL A 51 3.42 -14.21 -2.84
N ILE A 52 4.75 -14.21 -2.90
CA ILE A 52 5.62 -15.23 -2.29
C ILE A 52 6.44 -14.58 -1.17
N LYS A 53 6.54 -15.25 -0.02
CA LYS A 53 7.30 -14.79 1.14
C LYS A 53 8.56 -15.65 1.33
N PHE A 54 9.73 -15.02 1.28
CA PHE A 54 11.01 -15.63 1.63
C PHE A 54 11.40 -15.15 3.03
N GLU A 55 10.93 -15.86 4.05
CA GLU A 55 11.07 -15.44 5.45
C GLU A 55 12.53 -15.38 5.92
N ASP A 56 13.35 -16.31 5.44
CA ASP A 56 14.79 -16.39 5.69
C ASP A 56 15.56 -15.17 5.17
N ARG A 57 14.97 -14.40 4.25
CA ARG A 57 15.61 -13.28 3.56
C ARG A 57 14.93 -11.93 3.83
N ASN A 58 13.93 -11.88 4.71
CA ASN A 58 13.07 -10.70 4.91
C ASN A 58 12.56 -10.12 3.58
N LEU A 59 12.16 -11.00 2.66
CA LEU A 59 11.79 -10.64 1.29
C LEU A 59 10.37 -11.11 0.97
N VAL A 60 9.63 -10.26 0.28
CA VAL A 60 8.36 -10.57 -0.37
C VAL A 60 8.50 -10.28 -1.86
N VAL A 61 7.95 -11.16 -2.68
CA VAL A 61 7.86 -10.96 -4.13
C VAL A 61 6.40 -10.96 -4.54
N LYS A 62 5.88 -9.82 -5.01
CA LYS A 62 4.58 -9.73 -5.68
C LYS A 62 4.79 -9.94 -7.18
N PHE A 63 4.08 -10.87 -7.79
CA PHE A 63 4.32 -11.24 -9.19
C PHE A 63 3.01 -11.57 -9.92
N GLY A 64 2.94 -11.21 -11.20
CA GLY A 64 1.74 -11.41 -12.01
C GLY A 64 1.83 -10.69 -13.35
N ARG A 65 0.81 -10.85 -14.19
CA ARG A 65 0.70 -10.08 -15.44
C ARG A 65 -0.10 -8.80 -15.21
N PRO A 66 0.24 -7.68 -15.87
CA PRO A 66 -0.64 -6.51 -15.94
C PRO A 66 -2.07 -6.87 -16.38
N PRO A 67 -3.12 -6.25 -15.82
CA PRO A 67 -3.07 -5.20 -14.80
C PRO A 67 -3.05 -5.74 -13.34
N ALA A 68 -2.87 -7.05 -13.14
CA ALA A 68 -2.93 -7.63 -11.79
C ALA A 68 -1.70 -7.30 -10.93
N VAL A 69 -0.54 -7.06 -11.57
CA VAL A 69 0.68 -6.57 -10.92
C VAL A 69 1.38 -5.61 -11.88
N ASP A 70 1.32 -4.32 -11.55
CA ASP A 70 1.83 -3.22 -12.36
C ASP A 70 3.06 -2.59 -11.70
N LEU A 71 4.07 -2.18 -12.49
CA LEU A 71 5.30 -1.58 -11.96
C LEU A 71 5.05 -0.20 -11.32
N GLU A 72 3.89 0.39 -11.56
CA GLU A 72 3.34 1.54 -10.88
C GLU A 72 3.27 1.33 -9.36
N GLU A 73 3.08 0.10 -8.88
CA GLU A 73 3.19 -0.22 -7.45
C GLU A 73 4.62 -0.02 -6.94
N ALA A 74 5.64 -0.42 -7.71
CA ALA A 74 7.03 -0.19 -7.35
C ALA A 74 7.34 1.32 -7.25
N LEU A 75 6.82 2.11 -8.19
CA LEU A 75 6.91 3.57 -8.14
C LEU A 75 6.21 4.15 -6.91
N ALA A 76 5.03 3.63 -6.58
CA ALA A 76 4.27 4.04 -5.41
C ALA A 76 5.01 3.73 -4.10
N LEU A 77 5.61 2.55 -3.96
CA LEU A 77 6.43 2.18 -2.80
C LEU A 77 7.62 3.12 -2.61
N ARG A 78 8.36 3.43 -3.69
CA ARG A 78 9.48 4.39 -3.65
C ARG A 78 9.03 5.77 -3.19
N ALA A 79 7.97 6.28 -3.80
CA ALA A 79 7.45 7.60 -3.46
C ALA A 79 6.92 7.66 -2.02
N ALA A 80 6.19 6.63 -1.58
CA ALA A 80 5.71 6.52 -0.22
C ALA A 80 6.88 6.48 0.79
N LYS A 81 7.94 5.72 0.49
CA LYS A 81 9.14 5.69 1.33
C LYS A 81 9.80 7.07 1.44
N HIS A 82 9.88 7.82 0.34
CA HIS A 82 10.38 9.20 0.35
C HIS A 82 9.44 10.19 1.06
N ALA A 83 8.13 9.94 1.04
CA ALA A 83 7.14 10.76 1.72
C ALA A 83 7.20 10.62 3.26
N PHE A 84 7.68 9.47 3.75
CA PHE A 84 7.82 9.15 5.19
C PHE A 84 9.27 8.85 5.57
N PRO A 85 10.19 9.82 5.45
CA PRO A 85 11.63 9.59 5.65
C PRO A 85 11.99 9.23 7.08
N ASN A 86 11.15 9.56 8.07
CA ASN A 86 11.38 9.21 9.48
C ASN A 86 10.56 7.99 9.90
N ASN A 87 10.05 7.21 8.94
CA ASN A 87 9.23 6.03 9.18
C ASN A 87 7.95 6.34 9.97
N GLU A 88 7.38 7.53 9.76
CA GLU A 88 6.07 7.93 10.31
C GLU A 88 4.98 6.93 9.90
N VAL A 89 5.15 6.35 8.70
CA VAL A 89 4.42 5.20 8.21
C VAL A 89 5.46 4.20 7.72
N HIS A 90 5.42 2.99 8.25
CA HIS A 90 6.36 1.95 7.82
C HIS A 90 5.88 1.31 6.51
N VAL A 91 6.54 1.70 5.43
CA VAL A 91 6.32 1.24 4.05
C VAL A 91 7.36 0.18 3.70
N PRO A 92 6.99 -0.91 2.98
CA PRO A 92 7.95 -1.86 2.44
C PRO A 92 9.03 -1.15 1.60
N GLU A 93 10.29 -1.47 1.86
CA GLU A 93 11.41 -1.00 1.05
C GLU A 93 11.44 -1.77 -0.28
N LEU A 94 11.41 -1.08 -1.41
CA LEU A 94 11.53 -1.67 -2.73
C LEU A 94 12.98 -2.02 -3.04
N TYR A 95 13.28 -3.31 -3.22
CA TYR A 95 14.62 -3.81 -3.54
C TYR A 95 14.89 -3.87 -5.04
N GLY A 96 13.86 -4.06 -5.86
CA GLY A 96 14.02 -4.13 -7.31
C GLY A 96 12.81 -4.72 -8.00
N TRP A 97 12.93 -4.93 -9.32
CA TRP A 97 11.95 -5.67 -10.08
C TRP A 97 12.57 -6.47 -11.23
N ARG A 98 11.79 -7.40 -11.77
CA ARG A 98 12.06 -8.14 -13.00
C ARG A 98 10.82 -8.22 -13.87
N VAL A 99 11.01 -8.28 -15.18
CA VAL A 99 9.97 -8.54 -16.18
C VAL A 99 10.37 -9.75 -17.00
N LEU A 100 9.59 -10.84 -16.93
CA LEU A 100 9.84 -12.07 -17.69
C LEU A 100 8.53 -12.61 -18.25
N ASP A 101 8.50 -12.89 -19.56
CA ASP A 101 7.34 -13.46 -20.26
C ASP A 101 6.02 -12.68 -20.03
N GLY A 102 6.13 -11.36 -19.98
CA GLY A 102 5.02 -10.43 -19.71
C GLY A 102 4.50 -10.44 -18.27
N GLN A 103 5.23 -11.07 -17.35
CA GLN A 103 4.95 -11.02 -15.91
C GLN A 103 5.94 -10.08 -15.22
N ASN A 104 5.40 -9.24 -14.35
CA ASN A 104 6.16 -8.39 -13.45
C ASN A 104 6.45 -9.16 -12.15
N PHE A 105 7.61 -8.90 -11.56
CA PHE A 105 8.05 -9.41 -10.26
C PHE A 105 8.60 -8.23 -9.46
N ILE A 106 7.91 -7.82 -8.41
CA ILE A 106 8.27 -6.68 -7.56
C ILE A 106 8.82 -7.23 -6.25
N TYR A 107 10.07 -6.88 -5.94
CA TYR A 107 10.81 -7.38 -4.79
C TYR A 107 10.88 -6.31 -3.71
N MET A 108 10.43 -6.65 -2.50
CA MET A 108 10.32 -5.68 -1.42
C MET A 108 10.54 -6.30 -0.04
N SER A 109 10.83 -5.47 0.95
CA SER A 109 11.03 -5.90 2.33
C SER A 109 9.78 -6.55 2.90
N ARG A 110 9.94 -7.67 3.60
CA ARG A 110 8.87 -8.29 4.38
C ARG A 110 8.62 -7.52 5.67
N ILE A 111 7.38 -7.10 5.89
CA ILE A 111 6.95 -6.58 7.20
C ILE A 111 6.45 -7.75 8.04
N SER A 112 7.11 -8.00 9.17
CA SER A 112 6.78 -9.11 10.08
C SER A 112 5.52 -8.82 10.89
N GLY A 113 4.49 -9.64 10.70
CA GLY A 113 3.23 -9.57 11.45
C GLY A 113 2.12 -10.32 10.73
N SER A 114 0.89 -10.23 11.28
CA SER A 114 -0.33 -10.66 10.59
C SER A 114 -1.06 -9.44 10.04
N THR A 115 -1.86 -9.64 9.00
CA THR A 115 -2.79 -8.58 8.58
C THR A 115 -3.83 -8.34 9.68
N LEU A 116 -4.46 -7.17 9.69
CA LEU A 116 -5.57 -6.87 10.58
C LEU A 116 -6.80 -7.73 10.23
N GLN A 117 -6.93 -8.16 8.98
CA GLN A 117 -7.95 -9.09 8.51
C GLN A 117 -7.76 -10.49 9.09
N ASP A 118 -6.52 -10.99 9.16
CA ASP A 118 -6.18 -12.31 9.69
C ASP A 118 -6.09 -12.34 11.23
N ALA A 119 -6.31 -11.20 11.89
CA ALA A 119 -6.26 -11.12 13.35
C ALA A 119 -7.38 -11.97 13.97
N SER A 120 -7.03 -12.82 14.93
CA SER A 120 -8.01 -13.67 15.62
C SER A 120 -8.92 -12.93 16.62
N GLN A 121 -8.69 -11.63 16.81
CA GLN A 121 -9.44 -10.79 17.74
C GLN A 121 -10.27 -9.77 16.98
N SER A 122 -11.41 -9.42 17.57
CA SER A 122 -12.27 -8.36 17.08
C SER A 122 -11.51 -7.03 16.95
N LEU A 123 -11.82 -6.28 15.91
CA LEU A 123 -11.39 -4.90 15.70
C LEU A 123 -11.75 -4.02 16.90
N SER A 124 -12.92 -4.23 17.49
CA SER A 124 -13.32 -3.53 18.73
C SER A 124 -12.39 -3.83 19.91
N TYR A 125 -11.90 -5.08 20.03
CA TYR A 125 -10.93 -5.44 21.05
C TYR A 125 -9.56 -4.81 20.76
N LEU A 126 -9.04 -4.95 19.53
CA LEU A 126 -7.78 -4.36 19.11
C LEU A 126 -7.73 -2.84 19.34
N ARG A 127 -8.85 -2.16 19.08
CA ARG A 127 -9.00 -0.73 19.36
C ARG A 127 -8.89 -0.40 20.85
N ARG A 128 -9.56 -1.16 21.72
CA ARG A 128 -9.47 -0.99 23.19
C ARG A 128 -8.05 -1.24 23.71
N GLU A 129 -7.29 -2.09 23.04
CA GLU A 129 -5.89 -2.37 23.34
C GLU A 129 -4.93 -1.29 22.83
N GLY A 130 -5.44 -0.24 22.18
CA GLY A 130 -4.64 0.91 21.74
C GLY A 130 -4.07 0.80 20.32
N VAL A 131 -4.47 -0.20 19.53
CA VAL A 131 -4.12 -0.25 18.11
C VAL A 131 -4.85 0.89 17.38
N ASN A 132 -4.11 1.82 16.78
CA ASN A 132 -4.67 3.06 16.22
C ASN A 132 -3.98 3.46 14.91
N LEU A 133 -4.77 3.66 13.85
CA LEU A 133 -4.32 4.13 12.53
C LEU A 133 -4.15 5.65 12.44
N GLY A 134 -4.71 6.41 13.36
CA GLY A 134 -4.72 7.88 13.36
C GLY A 134 -3.34 8.52 13.14
N PRO A 135 -2.27 8.11 13.84
CA PRO A 135 -0.93 8.65 13.62
C PRO A 135 -0.40 8.42 12.20
N ALA A 136 -0.65 7.24 11.62
CA ALA A 136 -0.23 6.91 10.26
C ALA A 136 -1.02 7.74 9.23
N CYS A 137 -2.35 7.76 9.34
CA CYS A 137 -3.23 8.49 8.44
C CYS A 137 -3.02 10.01 8.52
N SER A 138 -2.79 10.55 9.73
CA SER A 138 -2.43 11.97 9.92
C SER A 138 -1.10 12.32 9.25
N SER A 139 -0.23 11.34 8.99
CA SER A 139 1.04 11.58 8.28
C SER A 139 0.83 11.76 6.78
N PHE A 140 -0.22 11.16 6.21
CA PHE A 140 -0.57 11.31 4.80
C PHE A 140 -0.88 12.75 4.43
N THR A 141 -1.62 13.47 5.29
CA THR A 141 -1.99 14.87 5.07
C THR A 141 -0.81 15.84 5.13
N ARG A 142 0.32 15.43 5.72
CA ARG A 142 1.54 16.26 5.83
C ARG A 142 2.49 16.11 4.64
N VAL A 143 2.24 15.15 3.75
CA VAL A 143 3.06 14.92 2.56
C VAL A 143 2.86 16.08 1.59
N LYS A 144 3.91 16.89 1.40
CA LYS A 144 3.85 18.07 0.50
C LYS A 144 3.58 17.68 -0.95
N PRO A 145 2.91 18.54 -1.74
CA PRO A 145 2.74 18.34 -3.18
C PRO A 145 4.07 18.11 -3.87
N PHE A 146 4.10 17.07 -4.68
CA PHE A 146 5.27 16.67 -5.45
C PHE A 146 4.96 16.76 -6.93
N LEU A 147 5.85 17.38 -7.71
CA LEU A 147 5.75 17.42 -9.16
C LEU A 147 5.94 16.00 -9.71
N GLY A 148 4.86 15.37 -10.19
CA GLY A 148 4.91 14.11 -10.93
C GLY A 148 4.39 12.86 -10.20
N PHE A 149 3.94 12.96 -8.95
CA PHE A 149 3.38 11.80 -8.27
C PHE A 149 1.94 11.51 -8.73
N LEU A 150 1.76 10.36 -9.39
CA LEU A 150 0.52 9.72 -9.87
C LEU A 150 -0.75 10.55 -9.66
N SER A 151 -0.92 11.57 -10.51
CA SER A 151 -2.25 12.05 -10.84
C SER A 151 -2.86 10.99 -11.76
N ARG A 152 -3.47 9.94 -11.17
CA ARG A 152 -4.30 8.99 -11.94
C ARG A 152 -5.55 9.75 -12.38
N ASN A 153 -5.43 10.53 -13.44
CA ASN A 153 -6.49 11.37 -14.01
C ASN A 153 -7.54 10.57 -14.83
N ASP A 154 -7.83 9.32 -14.46
CA ASP A 154 -8.84 8.52 -15.16
C ASP A 154 -10.23 8.57 -14.50
N LEU A 155 -10.35 9.16 -13.31
CA LEU A 155 -11.64 9.29 -12.61
C LEU A 155 -12.31 10.65 -12.74
N LEU A 156 -11.59 11.69 -13.17
CA LEU A 156 -12.08 13.07 -13.19
C LEU A 156 -12.54 13.57 -14.57
N SER A 157 -12.37 12.79 -15.64
CA SER A 157 -12.71 13.24 -17.00
C SER A 157 -14.19 13.07 -17.36
N HIS A 158 -15.00 12.38 -16.55
CA HIS A 158 -16.36 11.96 -16.92
C HIS A 158 -17.47 12.40 -15.97
N THR A 159 -17.21 13.35 -15.07
CA THR A 159 -18.27 14.05 -14.38
C THR A 159 -18.25 15.51 -14.79
N GLU A 160 -19.28 15.94 -15.52
CA GLU A 160 -19.76 17.34 -15.52
C GLU A 160 -20.32 17.71 -14.12
N ILE A 161 -19.62 17.30 -13.08
CA ILE A 161 -19.76 17.77 -11.72
C ILE A 161 -18.45 18.51 -11.44
N SER A 162 -18.30 19.62 -12.16
CA SER A 162 -17.60 20.78 -11.63
C SER A 162 -18.40 21.30 -10.43
N PHE A 163 -18.45 20.54 -9.33
CA PHE A 163 -18.40 21.23 -8.06
C PHE A 163 -17.07 21.97 -8.08
N GLN A 164 -17.09 23.25 -7.74
CA GLN A 164 -15.90 24.03 -7.47
C GLN A 164 -15.20 23.47 -6.22
N ILE A 165 -14.70 22.23 -6.29
CA ILE A 165 -14.01 21.61 -5.17
C ILE A 165 -12.63 22.24 -5.13
N HIS A 166 -12.51 23.29 -4.32
CA HIS A 166 -11.25 23.67 -3.68
C HIS A 166 -10.82 22.56 -2.70
N ALA A 167 -10.89 21.28 -3.09
CA ALA A 167 -10.40 20.18 -2.28
C ALA A 167 -8.89 20.31 -2.25
N THR A 168 -8.34 20.32 -1.06
CA THR A 168 -6.90 20.21 -0.92
C THR A 168 -6.52 18.82 -1.39
N SER A 169 -5.58 18.70 -2.33
CA SER A 169 -5.09 17.37 -2.72
C SER A 169 -4.15 16.86 -1.65
N THR A 170 -4.42 15.67 -1.12
CA THR A 170 -3.60 14.98 -0.13
C THR A 170 -2.99 13.73 -0.75
N PHE A 171 -1.88 13.28 -0.18
CA PHE A 171 -1.37 11.94 -0.49
C PHE A 171 -2.29 10.93 0.16
N THR A 172 -2.63 9.86 -0.53
CA THR A 172 -3.51 8.80 -0.02
C THR A 172 -2.89 7.44 -0.35
N HIS A 173 -3.13 6.45 0.51
CA HIS A 173 -2.91 5.04 0.22
C HIS A 173 -3.86 4.56 -0.89
N GLY A 174 -5.11 5.00 -0.86
CA GLY A 174 -6.09 4.71 -1.92
C GLY A 174 -6.74 3.33 -1.85
N ASP A 175 -6.19 2.39 -1.08
CA ASP A 175 -6.81 1.09 -0.75
C ASP A 175 -6.56 0.65 0.69
N LEU A 176 -6.81 1.55 1.66
CA LEU A 176 -6.54 1.26 3.06
C LEU A 176 -7.66 0.39 3.68
N ASN A 177 -7.47 -0.93 3.62
CA ASN A 177 -8.36 -1.94 4.18
C ASN A 177 -7.63 -2.84 5.20
N ARG A 178 -8.35 -3.74 5.89
CA ARG A 178 -7.80 -4.60 6.95
C ARG A 178 -6.71 -5.55 6.45
N GLY A 179 -6.78 -5.99 5.18
CA GLY A 179 -5.78 -6.84 4.56
C GLY A 179 -4.43 -6.14 4.37
N ASN A 180 -4.47 -4.81 4.20
CA ASN A 180 -3.30 -3.98 3.89
C ASN A 180 -2.61 -3.39 5.13
N ILE A 181 -3.14 -3.66 6.33
CA ILE A 181 -2.59 -3.18 7.61
C ILE A 181 -1.93 -4.35 8.35
N ILE A 182 -0.63 -4.26 8.62
CA ILE A 182 0.11 -5.29 9.36
C ILE A 182 0.21 -4.91 10.83
N ILE A 183 -0.20 -5.84 11.70
CA ILE A 183 -0.06 -5.74 13.15
C ILE A 183 0.91 -6.78 13.69
N SER A 184 1.56 -6.44 14.80
CA SER A 184 2.45 -7.37 15.51
C SER A 184 2.47 -7.06 17.01
N GLY A 185 2.97 -8.01 17.80
CA GLY A 185 3.03 -7.95 19.26
C GLY A 185 2.08 -8.95 19.93
N THR A 186 2.26 -9.10 21.24
CA THR A 186 1.38 -9.93 22.09
C THR A 186 0.12 -9.16 22.46
N PRO A 187 -0.98 -9.82 22.89
CA PRO A 187 -2.10 -9.14 23.54
C PRO A 187 -1.60 -8.14 24.61
N GLY A 188 -2.19 -6.96 24.68
CA GLY A 188 -1.76 -5.82 25.51
C GLY A 188 -0.70 -4.92 24.89
N LEU A 189 0.05 -5.40 23.89
CA LEU A 189 1.20 -4.68 23.30
C LEU A 189 1.14 -4.65 21.76
N ARG A 190 -0.02 -4.94 21.18
CA ARG A 190 -0.19 -4.94 19.74
C ARG A 190 -0.08 -3.53 19.19
N LYS A 191 0.57 -3.43 18.04
CA LYS A 191 0.68 -2.19 17.29
C LYS A 191 0.66 -2.46 15.80
N ILE A 192 0.27 -1.44 15.05
CA ILE A 192 0.52 -1.41 13.62
C ILE A 192 2.02 -1.32 13.39
N VAL A 193 2.55 -2.22 12.58
CA VAL A 193 3.97 -2.29 12.24
C VAL A 193 4.24 -2.02 10.77
N GLY A 194 3.20 -1.84 9.95
CA GLY A 194 3.34 -1.36 8.59
C GLY A 194 2.04 -1.36 7.80
N ILE A 195 2.10 -0.72 6.64
CA ILE A 195 1.03 -0.68 5.64
C ILE A 195 1.62 -1.20 4.33
N VAL A 196 0.91 -2.10 3.65
CA VAL A 196 1.33 -2.74 2.39
C VAL A 196 0.32 -2.49 1.28
N ASP A 197 0.65 -2.92 0.06
CA ASP A 197 -0.20 -2.81 -1.14
C ASP A 197 -0.48 -1.36 -1.57
N TRP A 198 0.60 -0.64 -1.87
CA TRP A 198 0.58 0.78 -2.21
C TRP A 198 0.21 1.07 -3.67
N GLU A 199 -0.28 0.09 -4.42
CA GLU A 199 -0.48 0.18 -5.88
C GLU A 199 -1.48 1.29 -6.29
N GLN A 200 -2.46 1.59 -5.44
CA GLN A 200 -3.46 2.64 -5.66
C GLN A 200 -3.05 4.00 -5.07
N ALA A 201 -1.86 4.08 -4.45
CA ALA A 201 -1.43 5.30 -3.79
C ALA A 201 -1.19 6.43 -4.80
N GLY A 202 -1.54 7.64 -4.39
CA GLY A 202 -1.60 8.76 -5.30
C GLY A 202 -1.90 10.05 -4.57
N ARG A 203 -2.01 11.13 -5.34
CA ARG A 203 -2.58 12.39 -4.85
C ARG A 203 -4.02 12.50 -5.33
N TYR A 204 -4.94 12.49 -4.38
CA TYR A 204 -6.37 12.56 -4.61
C TYR A 204 -6.98 13.66 -3.74
N PRO A 205 -8.25 14.04 -3.96
CA PRO A 205 -8.96 14.89 -3.03
C PRO A 205 -8.88 14.37 -1.59
N ASP A 206 -8.89 15.27 -0.61
CA ASP A 206 -8.80 14.96 0.81
C ASP A 206 -9.88 14.00 1.35
N TYR A 207 -11.05 13.95 0.73
CA TYR A 207 -12.10 12.97 1.03
C TYR A 207 -11.82 11.54 0.52
N TRP A 208 -10.83 11.36 -0.36
CA TRP A 208 -10.65 10.11 -1.12
C TRP A 208 -10.33 8.91 -0.24
N GLU A 209 -9.41 9.05 0.71
CA GLU A 209 -9.04 7.95 1.62
C GLU A 209 -10.23 7.51 2.48
N TYR A 210 -11.01 8.47 2.99
CA TYR A 210 -12.23 8.21 3.76
C TYR A 210 -13.24 7.40 2.95
N CYS A 211 -13.55 7.85 1.73
CA CYS A 211 -14.52 7.17 0.88
C CYS A 211 -14.04 5.79 0.45
N LYS A 212 -12.77 5.66 0.03
CA LYS A 212 -12.21 4.38 -0.43
C LYS A 212 -12.11 3.35 0.69
N ALA A 213 -11.70 3.74 1.89
CA ALA A 213 -11.64 2.84 3.05
C ALA A 213 -13.03 2.32 3.46
N LEU A 214 -14.09 3.11 3.22
CA LEU A 214 -15.48 2.67 3.43
C LEU A 214 -16.02 1.80 2.29
N ILE A 215 -15.58 2.00 1.05
CA ILE A 215 -15.98 1.18 -0.11
C ILE A 215 -15.29 -0.18 -0.13
N ALA A 216 -14.02 -0.26 0.28
CA ALA A 216 -13.23 -1.48 0.20
C ALA A 216 -13.83 -2.63 1.01
N GLU A 217 -14.59 -2.32 2.07
CA GLU A 217 -15.23 -3.29 2.95
C GLU A 217 -16.73 -2.97 3.15
N PRO A 218 -17.56 -3.10 2.10
CA PRO A 218 -18.91 -2.55 2.11
C PRO A 218 -19.91 -3.33 2.99
N TYR A 219 -19.54 -4.55 3.41
CA TYR A 219 -20.34 -5.42 4.25
C TYR A 219 -19.63 -5.84 5.54
N ASP A 220 -18.48 -5.24 5.84
CA ASP A 220 -17.79 -5.51 7.10
C ASP A 220 -18.39 -4.63 8.19
N GLU A 221 -19.42 -5.19 8.85
CA GLU A 221 -20.07 -4.54 9.99
C GLU A 221 -19.05 -4.19 11.07
N GLU A 222 -17.96 -4.94 11.22
CA GLU A 222 -17.01 -4.71 12.27
C GLU A 222 -16.09 -3.52 11.98
N TRP A 223 -15.62 -3.38 10.74
CA TRP A 223 -14.79 -2.25 10.30
C TRP A 223 -15.51 -0.92 10.49
N ARG A 224 -16.79 -0.87 10.09
CA ARG A 224 -17.63 0.32 10.28
C ARG A 224 -18.12 0.50 11.71
N ALA A 225 -18.67 -0.54 12.36
CA ALA A 225 -19.22 -0.41 13.71
C ALA A 225 -18.13 -0.15 14.77
N ALA A 226 -16.89 -0.57 14.52
CA ALA A 226 -15.76 -0.23 15.37
C ALA A 226 -15.15 1.14 15.02
N HIS A 227 -15.76 1.91 14.13
CA HIS A 227 -15.40 3.27 13.75
C HIS A 227 -13.91 3.46 13.41
N TRP A 228 -13.29 2.47 12.76
CA TRP A 228 -11.85 2.51 12.49
C TRP A 228 -11.49 3.61 11.51
N VAL A 229 -12.32 3.84 10.49
CA VAL A 229 -12.09 4.84 9.47
C VAL A 229 -12.34 6.25 10.01
N GLU A 230 -13.48 6.47 10.66
CA GLU A 230 -13.89 7.79 11.19
C GLU A 230 -12.93 8.33 12.26
N ILE A 231 -12.20 7.44 12.95
CA ILE A 231 -11.19 7.82 13.93
C ILE A 231 -9.83 8.05 13.27
N ALA A 232 -9.52 7.31 12.22
CA ALA A 232 -8.21 7.32 11.58
C ALA A 232 -8.04 8.51 10.62
N VAL A 233 -9.08 8.85 9.87
CA VAL A 233 -9.10 9.90 8.85
C VAL A 233 -10.23 10.89 9.12
N GLN A 234 -10.11 12.10 8.56
CA GLN A 234 -11.20 13.08 8.62
C GLN A 234 -12.45 12.53 7.93
N CYS A 235 -13.61 12.70 8.56
CA CYS A 235 -14.90 12.31 7.98
C CYS A 235 -15.36 13.31 6.91
N TYR A 236 -15.96 12.77 5.86
CA TYR A 236 -16.51 13.49 4.72
C TYR A 236 -17.86 12.86 4.34
N ASP A 237 -18.86 12.98 5.23
CA ASP A 237 -20.14 12.25 5.13
C ASP A 237 -20.95 12.65 3.88
N ASP A 238 -20.91 13.94 3.51
CA ASP A 238 -21.59 14.45 2.31
C ASP A 238 -20.93 13.89 1.04
N GLU A 239 -19.60 13.92 0.96
CA GLU A 239 -18.83 13.34 -0.14
C GLU A 239 -19.00 11.83 -0.19
N TRP A 240 -19.05 11.14 0.96
CA TRP A 240 -19.32 9.71 1.04
C TRP A 240 -20.69 9.37 0.48
N THR A 241 -21.72 10.14 0.81
CA THR A 241 -23.07 9.94 0.28
C THR A 241 -23.04 9.97 -1.24
N ALA A 242 -22.45 11.01 -1.83
CA ALA A 242 -22.32 11.11 -3.29
C ALA A 242 -21.42 10.02 -3.90
N PHE A 243 -20.30 9.69 -3.26
CA PHE A 243 -19.34 8.70 -3.73
C PHE A 243 -19.93 7.28 -3.73
N SER A 244 -20.68 6.93 -2.69
CA SER A 244 -21.33 5.62 -2.54
C SER A 244 -22.43 5.41 -3.59
N GLU A 245 -23.26 6.42 -3.85
CA GLU A 245 -24.27 6.41 -4.91
C GLU A 245 -23.63 6.20 -6.29
N TYR A 246 -22.57 6.97 -6.58
CA TYR A 246 -21.81 6.83 -7.82
C TYR A 246 -21.21 5.43 -7.97
N TRP A 247 -20.61 4.90 -6.91
CA TRP A 247 -19.97 3.59 -6.94
C TRP A 247 -20.98 2.46 -7.15
N SER A 248 -22.13 2.50 -6.47
CA SER A 248 -23.22 1.54 -6.67
C SER A 248 -23.77 1.59 -8.10
N TRP A 249 -23.79 2.77 -8.74
CA TRP A 249 -24.17 2.88 -10.14
C TRP A 249 -23.12 2.30 -11.10
N ARG A 250 -21.82 2.57 -10.85
CA ARG A 250 -20.72 2.15 -11.73
C ARG A 250 -20.36 0.67 -11.59
N CYS A 251 -20.54 0.11 -10.39
CA CYS A 251 -20.26 -1.27 -10.03
C CYS A 251 -21.49 -1.87 -9.30
N PRO A 252 -22.57 -2.19 -10.03
CA PRO A 252 -23.82 -2.70 -9.47
C PRO A 252 -23.72 -4.13 -8.94
#